data_AF-A0A1C7GMA7-F1
#
_entry.id   AF-A0A1C7GMA7-F1
#
_cell.length_a   1.000
_cell.length_b   1.000
_cell.length_c   1.000
_cell.angle_alpha   90.00
_cell.angle_beta   90.00
_cell.angle_gamma   90.00
#
_symmetry.space_group_name_H-M   'P 1'
#
loop_
_entity.id
_entity.type
_entity.pdbx_description
1 polymer ?
#
loop_
_entity_poly.entity_id
_entity_poly.type
_entity_poly.pdbx_seq_one_letter_code
_entity_poly.pdbx_strand_id
1 'polypeptide(L)'
;MEKQILICAGLKRHRGALLGIFLLITLTATVTGTVLTLWANAAHHEETGLTQAGFGELTAWVSGEADTESLTEEITNLDEIDRAETQMLVFTNYTALGQESDSEGQLLLYEPERERYLFFTDDLSGYQHAPENIPPGEVYVSPSLVSMFGLGIGDEITFPIARSGRDMVLKVAGFFEDPVMGSSMIGMKGFLVSEPDYRAALDIIESSGIAIYKAIGFADSVQRLAFALRFGVTALIGSLAGKIKRTQLTSLINE
;
A
#
# COMPACT_ATOMS: atom_id res chain seq x y z
N MET A 1 -29.02 -61.49 21.12
CA MET A 1 -29.53 -62.04 19.83
C MET A 1 -30.87 -61.45 19.42
N GLU A 2 -31.91 -61.50 20.25
CA GLU A 2 -33.28 -61.07 19.88
C GLU A 2 -33.38 -59.59 19.43
N LYS A 3 -32.69 -58.68 20.14
CA LYS A 3 -32.63 -57.25 19.78
C LYS A 3 -31.98 -56.99 18.41
N GLN A 4 -30.96 -57.76 18.04
CA GLN A 4 -30.27 -57.61 16.74
C GLN A 4 -31.12 -58.10 15.57
N ILE A 5 -31.90 -59.16 15.78
CA ILE A 5 -32.83 -59.71 14.77
C ILE A 5 -33.97 -58.71 14.51
N LEU A 6 -34.52 -58.09 15.56
CA LEU A 6 -35.54 -57.04 15.44
C LEU A 6 -35.01 -55.81 14.70
N ILE A 7 -33.78 -55.37 14.98
CA ILE A 7 -33.12 -54.26 14.27
C ILE A 7 -32.94 -54.60 12.78
N CYS A 8 -32.44 -55.79 12.46
CA CYS A 8 -32.28 -56.22 11.05
C CYS A 8 -33.61 -56.32 10.31
N ALA A 9 -34.67 -56.80 10.95
CA ALA A 9 -36.00 -56.87 10.36
C ALA A 9 -36.58 -55.46 10.09
N GLY A 10 -36.38 -54.52 11.01
CA GLY A 10 -36.75 -53.12 10.84
C GLY A 10 -36.01 -52.43 9.69
N LEU A 11 -34.68 -52.63 9.60
CA LEU A 11 -33.85 -52.15 8.50
C LEU A 11 -34.32 -52.68 7.13
N LYS A 12 -34.73 -53.95 7.06
CA LYS A 12 -35.26 -54.57 5.83
C LYS A 12 -36.64 -54.02 5.44
N ARG A 13 -37.49 -53.68 6.41
CA ARG A 13 -38.83 -53.12 6.18
C ARG A 13 -38.80 -51.68 5.67
N HIS A 14 -37.83 -50.87 6.08
CA HIS A 14 -37.76 -49.43 5.77
C HIS A 14 -36.58 -49.06 4.84
N ARG A 15 -36.08 -49.99 4.03
CA ARG A 15 -34.87 -49.81 3.19
C ARG A 15 -34.88 -48.53 2.35
N GLY A 16 -35.99 -48.18 1.72
CA GLY A 16 -36.10 -46.98 0.88
C GLY A 16 -35.99 -45.67 1.69
N ALA A 17 -36.68 -45.60 2.84
CA ALA A 17 -36.60 -44.43 3.72
C ALA A 17 -35.22 -44.28 4.35
N LEU A 18 -34.61 -45.39 4.79
CA LEU A 18 -33.26 -45.38 5.35
C LEU A 18 -32.20 -45.01 4.32
N LEU A 19 -32.34 -45.46 3.06
CA LEU A 19 -31.48 -45.05 1.96
C LEU A 19 -31.60 -43.54 1.67
N GLY A 20 -32.83 -43.00 1.67
CA GLY A 20 -33.06 -41.57 1.50
C GLY A 20 -32.46 -40.72 2.62
N ILE A 21 -32.66 -41.11 3.88
CA ILE A 21 -32.05 -40.45 5.04
C ILE A 21 -30.52 -40.52 4.96
N PHE A 22 -29.96 -41.69 4.61
CA PHE A 22 -28.52 -41.85 4.43
C PHE A 22 -27.98 -40.91 3.36
N LEU A 23 -28.60 -40.87 2.18
CA LEU A 23 -28.19 -39.97 1.09
C LEU A 23 -28.27 -38.49 1.51
N LEU A 24 -29.31 -38.09 2.24
CA LEU A 24 -29.45 -36.73 2.73
C LEU A 24 -28.35 -36.37 3.74
N ILE A 25 -28.04 -37.28 4.67
CA ILE A 25 -26.97 -37.10 5.64
C ILE A 25 -25.62 -37.01 4.92
N THR A 26 -25.35 -37.89 3.95
CA THR A 26 -24.11 -37.86 3.17
C THR A 26 -23.99 -36.55 2.38
N LEU A 27 -25.04 -36.12 1.70
CA LEU A 27 -25.04 -34.87 0.95
C LEU A 27 -24.75 -33.67 1.87
N THR A 28 -25.45 -33.58 3.00
CA THR A 28 -25.21 -32.51 3.98
C THR A 28 -23.79 -32.56 4.53
N ALA A 29 -23.27 -33.74 4.85
CA ALA A 29 -21.90 -33.91 5.33
C ALA A 29 -20.87 -33.49 4.26
N THR A 30 -21.10 -33.83 2.98
CA THR A 30 -20.24 -33.42 1.88
C THR A 30 -20.26 -31.91 1.70
N VAL A 31 -21.44 -31.28 1.66
CA VAL A 31 -21.55 -29.81 1.51
C VAL A 31 -20.86 -29.10 2.66
N THR A 32 -21.12 -29.51 3.91
CA THR A 32 -20.47 -28.92 5.09
C THR A 32 -18.96 -29.12 5.05
N GLY A 33 -18.49 -30.32 4.68
CA GLY A 33 -17.06 -30.61 4.53
C GLY A 33 -16.41 -29.71 3.49
N THR A 34 -17.02 -29.57 2.30
CA THR A 34 -16.53 -28.68 1.24
C THR A 34 -16.47 -27.23 1.71
N VAL A 35 -17.51 -26.73 2.38
CA VAL A 35 -17.53 -25.35 2.90
C VAL A 35 -16.42 -25.13 3.93
N LEU A 36 -16.24 -26.07 4.87
CA LEU A 36 -15.18 -25.97 5.89
C LEU A 36 -13.78 -26.02 5.27
N THR A 37 -13.56 -26.90 4.29
CA THR A 37 -12.27 -26.99 3.58
C THR A 37 -12.00 -25.72 2.78
N LEU A 38 -13.00 -25.19 2.06
CA LEU A 38 -12.84 -23.94 1.33
C LEU A 38 -12.54 -22.77 2.28
N TRP A 39 -13.25 -22.67 3.39
CA TRP A 39 -13.02 -21.63 4.39
C TRP A 39 -11.63 -21.72 5.01
N ALA A 40 -11.21 -22.92 5.42
CA ALA A 40 -9.87 -23.12 6.00
C ALA A 40 -8.76 -22.83 4.99
N ASN A 41 -8.92 -23.25 3.74
CA ASN A 41 -7.94 -23.00 2.69
C ASN A 41 -7.87 -21.51 2.32
N ALA A 42 -9.01 -20.83 2.22
CA ALA A 42 -9.06 -19.40 1.92
C ALA A 42 -8.38 -18.60 3.04
N ALA A 43 -8.70 -18.88 4.30
CA ALA A 43 -8.08 -18.22 5.45
C ALA A 43 -6.56 -18.43 5.47
N HIS A 44 -6.09 -19.65 5.20
CA HIS A 44 -4.66 -19.94 5.14
C HIS A 44 -3.96 -19.24 3.96
N HIS A 45 -4.63 -19.15 2.81
CA HIS A 45 -4.11 -18.45 1.63
C HIS A 45 -3.99 -16.95 1.88
N GLU A 46 -5.01 -16.34 2.49
CA GLU A 46 -4.99 -14.92 2.88
C GLU A 46 -3.85 -14.64 3.86
N GLU A 47 -3.74 -15.42 4.95
CA GLU A 47 -2.68 -15.25 5.95
C GLU A 47 -1.28 -15.40 5.36
N THR A 48 -1.08 -16.41 4.50
CA THR A 48 0.20 -16.63 3.81
C THR A 48 0.52 -15.47 2.86
N GLY A 49 -0.46 -15.03 2.07
CA GLY A 49 -0.29 -13.91 1.14
C GLY A 49 0.04 -12.59 1.85
N LEU A 50 -0.65 -12.28 2.95
CA LEU A 50 -0.36 -11.09 3.76
C LEU A 50 1.04 -11.15 4.37
N THR A 51 1.42 -12.31 4.93
CA THR A 51 2.74 -12.51 5.54
C THR A 51 3.86 -12.35 4.52
N GLN A 52 3.69 -12.94 3.32
CA GLN A 52 4.62 -12.87 2.20
C GLN A 52 4.74 -11.44 1.64
N ALA A 53 3.62 -10.72 1.51
CA ALA A 53 3.63 -9.32 1.10
C ALA A 53 4.32 -8.40 2.12
N GLY A 54 4.51 -8.86 3.36
CA GLY A 54 5.12 -8.08 4.44
C GLY A 54 4.10 -7.35 5.32
N PHE A 55 2.80 -7.58 5.10
CA PHE A 55 1.75 -6.88 5.83
C PHE A 55 1.58 -7.49 7.23
N GLY A 56 1.74 -6.63 8.24
CA GLY A 56 1.54 -6.97 9.64
C GLY A 56 0.17 -6.53 10.16
N GLU A 57 -0.03 -6.68 11.47
CA GLU A 57 -1.27 -6.30 12.16
C GLU A 57 -1.53 -4.77 12.13
N LEU A 58 -0.47 -3.97 12.02
CA LEU A 58 -0.54 -2.52 11.95
C LEU A 58 0.21 -2.02 10.72
N THR A 59 -0.47 -1.22 9.89
CA THR A 59 0.13 -0.50 8.76
C THR A 59 -0.05 0.99 8.99
N ALA A 60 1.04 1.76 8.87
CA ALA A 60 1.03 3.21 8.99
C ALA A 60 1.63 3.85 7.74
N TRP A 61 0.87 4.75 7.11
CA TRP A 61 1.38 5.57 6.03
C TRP A 61 2.02 6.83 6.60
N VAL A 62 3.33 6.95 6.44
CA VAL A 62 4.11 8.12 6.84
C VAL A 62 4.47 8.93 5.60
N SER A 63 4.30 10.24 5.66
CA SER A 63 4.66 11.16 4.57
C SER A 63 5.73 12.15 5.02
N GLY A 64 6.62 12.54 4.11
CA GLY A 64 7.70 13.52 4.34
C GLY A 64 9.07 12.89 4.60
N GLU A 65 10.05 13.74 4.92
CA GLU A 65 11.45 13.38 5.21
C GLU A 65 11.63 12.82 6.63
N ALA A 66 10.72 11.93 7.06
CA ALA A 66 10.92 11.22 8.31
C ALA A 66 12.07 10.22 8.15
N ASP A 67 12.96 10.16 9.14
CA ASP A 67 14.00 9.13 9.22
C ASP A 67 13.34 7.77 9.48
N THR A 68 12.91 7.13 8.39
CA THR A 68 12.18 5.85 8.42
C THR A 68 13.05 4.72 8.93
N GLU A 69 14.37 4.78 8.74
CA GLU A 69 15.30 3.78 9.29
C GLU A 69 15.33 3.86 10.82
N SER A 70 15.54 5.05 11.39
CA SER A 70 15.52 5.26 12.84
C SER A 70 14.18 4.89 13.45
N LEU A 71 13.06 5.26 12.81
CA LEU A 71 11.71 4.91 13.28
C LEU A 71 11.50 3.39 13.26
N THR A 72 11.95 2.71 12.20
CA THR A 72 11.82 1.25 12.10
C THR A 72 12.65 0.56 13.19
N GLU A 73 13.86 1.04 13.45
CA GLU A 73 14.73 0.51 14.51
C GLU A 73 14.13 0.71 15.91
N GLU A 74 13.62 1.90 16.21
CA GLU A 74 12.92 2.19 17.47
C GLU A 74 11.70 1.28 17.68
N ILE A 75 10.89 1.07 16.64
CA ILE A 75 9.71 0.20 16.70
C ILE A 75 10.13 -1.26 16.89
N THR A 76 11.16 -1.73 16.18
CA THR A 76 11.66 -3.11 16.27
C THR A 76 12.24 -3.42 17.66
N ASN A 77 12.75 -2.40 18.37
CA ASN A 77 13.32 -2.57 19.71
C ASN A 77 12.28 -2.70 20.83
N LEU A 78 10.98 -2.60 20.53
CA LEU A 78 9.92 -2.84 21.50
C LEU A 78 9.71 -4.35 21.69
N ASP A 79 9.59 -4.79 22.95
CA ASP A 79 9.49 -6.22 23.30
C ASP A 79 8.26 -6.90 22.68
N GLU A 80 7.20 -6.14 22.38
CA GLU A 80 5.96 -6.64 21.79
C GLU A 80 5.99 -6.74 20.25
N ILE A 81 7.05 -6.25 19.59
CA ILE A 81 7.15 -6.21 18.13
C ILE A 81 8.03 -7.35 17.63
N ASP A 82 7.43 -8.28 16.88
CA ASP A 82 8.16 -9.40 16.26
C ASP A 82 8.93 -8.96 15.00
N ARG A 83 8.31 -8.11 14.18
CA ARG A 83 8.89 -7.62 12.91
C ARG A 83 8.35 -6.25 12.55
N ALA A 84 9.22 -5.35 12.09
CA ALA A 84 8.84 -4.11 11.43
C ALA A 84 9.49 -4.05 10.03
N GLU A 85 8.71 -3.65 9.02
CA GLU A 85 9.18 -3.48 7.66
C GLU A 85 8.74 -2.13 7.10
N THR A 86 9.59 -1.53 6.29
CA THR A 86 9.26 -0.31 5.54
C THR A 86 9.17 -0.64 4.06
N GLN A 87 8.09 -0.16 3.43
CA GLN A 87 7.90 -0.19 1.99
C GLN A 87 7.76 1.24 1.48
N MET A 88 8.63 1.61 0.54
CA MET A 88 8.56 2.89 -0.14
C MET A 88 7.54 2.80 -1.27
N LEU A 89 6.67 3.81 -1.39
CA LEU A 89 5.64 3.88 -2.43
C LEU A 89 5.42 5.32 -2.88
N VAL A 90 4.87 5.49 -4.08
CA VAL A 90 4.45 6.79 -4.61
C VAL A 90 2.94 6.79 -4.80
N PHE A 91 2.24 7.68 -4.10
CA PHE A 91 0.82 7.92 -4.30
C PHE A 91 0.57 8.76 -5.54
N THR A 92 -0.33 8.31 -6.40
CA THR A 92 -0.74 9.04 -7.61
C THR A 92 -2.14 8.62 -8.03
N ASN A 93 -2.92 9.53 -8.61
CA ASN A 93 -4.14 9.11 -9.29
C ASN A 93 -3.76 8.26 -10.53
N TYR A 94 -4.74 7.57 -11.10
CA TYR A 94 -4.51 6.86 -12.35
C TYR A 94 -5.75 6.93 -13.24
N THR A 95 -5.50 6.92 -14.54
CA THR A 95 -6.51 6.85 -15.59
C THR A 95 -6.22 5.64 -16.43
N ALA A 96 -7.17 4.70 -16.49
CA ALA A 96 -7.11 3.50 -17.29
C ALA A 96 -8.15 3.58 -18.41
N LEU A 97 -7.75 3.37 -19.66
CA LEU A 97 -8.64 3.40 -20.83
C LEU A 97 -9.53 4.67 -20.90
N GLY A 98 -8.97 5.82 -20.51
CA GLY A 98 -9.68 7.11 -20.49
C GLY A 98 -10.68 7.30 -19.36
N GLN A 99 -10.76 6.37 -18.40
CA GLN A 99 -11.56 6.46 -17.19
C GLN A 99 -10.64 6.76 -16.00
N GLU A 100 -10.86 7.90 -15.36
CA GLU A 100 -10.14 8.27 -14.14
C GLU A 100 -10.68 7.45 -12.96
N SER A 101 -9.77 6.94 -12.13
CA SER A 101 -10.14 6.24 -10.89
C SER A 101 -10.57 7.23 -9.81
N ASP A 102 -11.65 6.89 -9.09
CA ASP A 102 -12.12 7.64 -7.92
C ASP A 102 -11.21 7.47 -6.68
N SER A 103 -10.22 6.58 -6.75
CA SER A 103 -9.28 6.27 -5.67
C SER A 103 -7.83 6.33 -6.15
N GLU A 104 -6.93 6.66 -5.23
CA GLU A 104 -5.50 6.78 -5.56
C GLU A 104 -4.86 5.41 -5.84
N GLY A 105 -3.91 5.40 -6.77
CA GLY A 105 -2.97 4.32 -6.98
C GLY A 105 -1.71 4.47 -6.14
N GLN A 106 -1.01 3.35 -5.97
CA GLN A 106 0.28 3.25 -5.32
C GLN A 106 1.28 2.63 -6.30
N LEU A 107 2.28 3.39 -6.73
CA LEU A 107 3.41 2.84 -7.45
C LEU A 107 4.34 2.19 -6.43
N LEU A 108 4.58 0.90 -6.61
CA LEU A 108 5.37 0.04 -5.75
C LEU A 108 6.61 -0.41 -6.52
N LEU A 109 7.79 -0.24 -5.92
CA LEU A 109 9.02 -0.74 -6.49
C LEU A 109 9.00 -2.28 -6.51
N TYR A 110 9.24 -2.87 -7.66
CA TYR A 110 9.37 -4.32 -7.76
C TYR A 110 10.77 -4.79 -7.30
N GLU A 111 10.78 -5.54 -6.19
CA GLU A 111 11.97 -6.15 -5.59
C GLU A 111 11.86 -7.69 -5.70
N PRO A 112 12.38 -8.32 -6.76
CA PRO A 112 12.25 -9.77 -6.98
C PRO A 112 12.89 -10.59 -5.85
N GLU A 113 13.94 -10.09 -5.22
CA GLU A 113 14.67 -10.79 -4.13
C GLU A 113 13.83 -10.97 -2.87
N ARG A 114 12.79 -10.17 -2.70
CA ARG A 114 11.90 -10.25 -1.54
C ARG A 114 10.73 -11.21 -1.74
N GLU A 115 10.52 -11.69 -2.96
CA GLU A 115 9.47 -12.66 -3.32
C GLU A 115 8.08 -12.30 -2.73
N ARG A 116 7.72 -11.01 -2.69
CA ARG A 116 6.51 -10.53 -2.00
C ARG A 116 5.20 -10.89 -2.69
N TYR A 117 5.23 -11.13 -4.00
CA TYR A 117 4.04 -11.20 -4.85
C TYR A 117 4.05 -12.46 -5.71
N LEU A 118 2.85 -13.02 -5.92
CA LEU A 118 2.62 -14.08 -6.90
C LEU A 118 2.16 -13.46 -8.22
N PHE A 119 2.51 -14.10 -9.34
CA PHE A 119 2.20 -13.59 -10.67
C PHE A 119 1.23 -14.53 -11.37
N PHE A 120 0.22 -13.96 -12.02
CA PHE A 120 -0.75 -14.75 -12.78
C PHE A 120 -0.26 -14.98 -14.21
N THR A 121 -0.71 -16.07 -14.81
CA THR A 121 -0.63 -16.28 -16.26
C THR A 121 -1.46 -15.25 -17.01
N ASP A 122 -1.15 -15.00 -18.28
CA ASP A 122 -1.82 -14.00 -19.12
C ASP A 122 -3.35 -14.23 -19.24
N ASP A 123 -3.78 -15.49 -19.12
CA ASP A 123 -5.19 -15.89 -19.16
C ASP A 123 -5.87 -15.95 -17.77
N LEU A 124 -5.14 -15.59 -16.71
CA LEU A 124 -5.57 -15.62 -15.30
C LEU A 124 -6.02 -17.02 -14.82
N SER A 125 -5.62 -18.08 -15.52
CA SER A 125 -6.00 -19.47 -15.17
C SER A 125 -5.18 -20.05 -14.03
N GLY A 126 -4.02 -19.48 -13.72
CA GLY A 126 -3.17 -19.91 -12.63
C GLY A 126 -1.98 -18.98 -12.40
N TYR A 127 -0.96 -19.49 -11.71
CA TYR A 127 0.26 -18.76 -11.39
C TYR A 127 1.40 -19.12 -12.34
N GLN A 128 2.26 -18.14 -12.58
CA GLN A 128 3.51 -18.28 -13.32
C GLN A 128 4.70 -17.89 -12.46
N HIS A 129 5.90 -18.11 -12.98
CA HIS A 129 7.12 -17.69 -12.31
C HIS A 129 7.19 -16.17 -12.24
N ALA A 130 7.71 -15.65 -11.13
CA ALA A 130 7.93 -14.22 -10.98
C ALA A 130 8.92 -13.72 -12.06
N PRO A 131 8.67 -12.57 -12.69
CA PRO A 131 9.59 -12.01 -13.66
C PRO A 131 10.91 -11.63 -12.99
N GLU A 132 12.06 -11.87 -13.63
CA GLU A 132 13.36 -11.47 -13.06
C GLU A 132 13.47 -9.94 -12.89
N ASN A 133 12.83 -9.19 -13.77
CA ASN A 133 12.69 -7.74 -13.69
C ASN A 133 11.45 -7.27 -14.46
N ILE A 134 11.01 -6.05 -14.16
CA ILE A 134 10.00 -5.35 -14.96
C ILE A 134 10.74 -4.40 -15.91
N PRO A 135 10.54 -4.51 -17.24
CA PRO A 135 11.12 -3.57 -18.19
C PRO A 135 10.66 -2.13 -17.94
N PRO A 136 11.51 -1.11 -18.17
CA PRO A 136 11.09 0.27 -18.04
C PRO A 136 9.93 0.63 -18.99
N GLY A 137 8.96 1.39 -18.49
CA GLY A 137 7.72 1.72 -19.20
C GLY A 137 6.63 0.65 -19.11
N GLU A 138 6.88 -0.45 -18.39
CA GLU A 138 5.90 -1.50 -18.15
C GLU A 138 5.44 -1.54 -16.69
N VAL A 139 4.21 -2.04 -16.48
CA VAL A 139 3.59 -2.13 -15.16
C VAL A 139 2.85 -3.45 -15.01
N TYR A 140 2.99 -4.08 -13.84
CA TYR A 140 2.15 -5.21 -13.43
C TYR A 140 1.03 -4.71 -12.53
N VAL A 141 -0.17 -5.25 -12.74
CA VAL A 141 -1.40 -4.76 -12.10
C VAL A 141 -2.23 -5.87 -11.47
N SER A 142 -3.13 -5.52 -10.56
CA SER A 142 -4.09 -6.48 -10.03
C SER A 142 -5.14 -6.86 -11.10
N PRO A 143 -5.60 -8.14 -11.16
CA PRO A 143 -6.73 -8.56 -11.99
C PRO A 143 -8.03 -7.79 -11.73
N SER A 144 -8.16 -7.10 -10.59
CA SER A 144 -9.32 -6.24 -10.35
C SER A 144 -9.48 -5.12 -11.38
N LEU A 145 -8.40 -4.63 -11.99
CA LEU A 145 -8.48 -3.64 -13.07
C LEU A 145 -9.13 -4.18 -14.34
N VAL A 146 -9.03 -5.49 -14.59
CA VAL A 146 -9.76 -6.16 -15.68
C VAL A 146 -11.26 -6.02 -15.45
N SER A 147 -11.72 -6.32 -14.23
CA SER A 147 -13.14 -6.24 -13.86
C SER A 147 -13.65 -4.80 -13.75
N MET A 148 -12.82 -3.87 -13.27
CA MET A 148 -13.21 -2.47 -13.04
C MET A 148 -13.22 -1.64 -14.33
N PHE A 149 -12.22 -1.81 -15.19
CA PHE A 149 -12.02 -0.95 -16.37
C PHE A 149 -12.07 -1.70 -17.71
N GLY A 150 -12.05 -3.04 -17.70
CA GLY A 150 -11.87 -3.84 -18.91
C GLY A 150 -10.43 -3.86 -19.42
N LEU A 151 -9.47 -3.54 -18.56
CA LEU A 151 -8.06 -3.43 -18.88
C LEU A 151 -7.46 -4.79 -19.26
N GLY A 152 -6.66 -4.82 -20.32
CA GLY A 152 -5.92 -6.00 -20.77
C GLY A 152 -4.40 -5.78 -20.83
N ILE A 153 -3.67 -6.87 -21.09
CA ILE A 153 -2.24 -6.81 -21.34
C ILE A 153 -1.99 -6.00 -22.62
N GLY A 154 -1.08 -5.05 -22.52
CA GLY A 154 -0.68 -4.16 -23.59
C GLY A 154 -1.43 -2.82 -23.64
N ASP A 155 -2.46 -2.65 -22.81
CA ASP A 155 -3.11 -1.35 -22.63
C ASP A 155 -2.24 -0.38 -21.84
N GLU A 156 -2.54 0.91 -21.95
CA GLU A 156 -1.81 1.98 -21.27
C GLU A 156 -2.58 2.53 -20.07
N ILE A 157 -1.86 2.80 -18.99
CA ILE A 157 -2.35 3.49 -17.80
C ILE A 157 -1.57 4.79 -17.65
N THR A 158 -2.31 5.88 -17.44
CA THR A 158 -1.74 7.22 -17.25
C THR A 158 -1.74 7.58 -15.77
N PHE A 159 -0.58 7.93 -15.23
CA PHE A 159 -0.36 8.32 -13.85
C PHE A 159 0.03 9.81 -13.78
N PRO A 160 -0.89 10.71 -13.41
CA PRO A 160 -0.56 12.11 -13.12
C PRO A 160 0.25 12.21 -11.82
N ILE A 161 1.59 12.17 -11.94
CA ILE A 161 2.50 12.24 -10.79
C ILE A 161 2.52 13.64 -10.17
N ALA A 162 2.32 14.68 -10.99
CA ALA A 162 2.30 16.06 -10.53
C ALA A 162 1.15 16.87 -11.14
N ARG A 163 0.60 17.79 -10.35
CA ARG A 163 -0.48 18.73 -10.74
C ARG A 163 -0.13 19.65 -11.93
N SER A 164 1.12 19.64 -12.40
CA SER A 164 1.61 20.43 -13.54
C SER A 164 1.54 19.71 -14.89
N GLY A 165 0.79 18.60 -15.00
CA GLY A 165 0.61 17.86 -16.26
C GLY A 165 1.83 17.02 -16.64
N ARG A 166 2.55 16.51 -15.65
CA ARG A 166 3.62 15.53 -15.85
C ARG A 166 3.06 14.14 -15.59
N ASP A 167 2.52 13.60 -16.67
CA ASP A 167 1.90 12.29 -16.68
C ASP A 167 2.97 11.25 -17.05
N MET A 168 2.98 10.16 -16.30
CA MET A 168 3.75 8.97 -16.63
C MET A 168 2.79 7.96 -17.24
N VAL A 169 3.10 7.47 -18.44
CA VAL A 169 2.30 6.44 -19.11
C VAL A 169 3.06 5.14 -19.04
N LEU A 170 2.43 4.10 -18.47
CA LEU A 170 3.00 2.76 -18.40
C LEU A 170 2.08 1.77 -19.10
N LYS A 171 2.69 0.77 -19.73
CA LYS A 171 2.00 -0.29 -20.45
C LYS A 171 1.82 -1.51 -19.57
N VAL A 172 0.63 -2.09 -19.55
CA VAL A 172 0.35 -3.30 -18.78
C VAL A 172 1.12 -4.48 -19.35
N ALA A 173 2.05 -5.04 -18.59
CA ALA A 173 2.82 -6.22 -18.97
C ALA A 173 2.16 -7.52 -18.50
N GLY A 174 1.45 -7.49 -17.37
CA GLY A 174 0.82 -8.68 -16.82
C GLY A 174 0.13 -8.40 -15.48
N PHE A 175 -0.22 -9.50 -14.81
CA PHE A 175 -1.00 -9.44 -13.58
C PHE A 175 -0.28 -10.07 -12.40
N PHE A 176 -0.46 -9.48 -11.23
CA PHE A 176 0.05 -10.01 -9.96
C PHE A 176 -1.06 -10.10 -8.91
N GLU A 177 -0.90 -11.04 -7.98
CA GLU A 177 -1.78 -11.16 -6.83
C GLU A 177 -1.37 -10.13 -5.78
N ASP A 178 -2.31 -9.22 -5.52
CA ASP A 178 -2.22 -8.26 -4.44
C ASP A 178 -3.13 -8.72 -3.30
N PRO A 179 -2.59 -9.38 -2.25
CA PRO A 179 -3.39 -9.92 -1.17
C PRO A 179 -4.03 -8.85 -0.27
N VAL A 180 -3.60 -7.59 -0.39
CA VAL A 180 -4.03 -6.49 0.49
C VAL A 180 -5.04 -5.59 -0.21
N MET A 181 -4.71 -5.15 -1.43
CA MET A 181 -5.49 -4.16 -2.18
C MET A 181 -6.00 -4.70 -3.53
N GLY A 182 -5.83 -5.99 -3.79
CA GLY A 182 -6.23 -6.62 -5.05
C GLY A 182 -7.73 -6.82 -5.24
N SER A 183 -8.56 -6.64 -4.20
CA SER A 183 -10.02 -6.79 -4.30
C SER A 183 -10.65 -5.68 -5.13
N SER A 184 -11.59 -6.01 -6.02
CA SER A 184 -12.38 -5.00 -6.76
C SER A 184 -13.22 -4.08 -5.86
N MET A 185 -13.45 -4.47 -4.61
CA MET A 185 -14.16 -3.65 -3.62
C MET A 185 -13.27 -2.60 -2.95
N ILE A 186 -11.94 -2.72 -3.09
CA ILE A 186 -10.96 -1.75 -2.59
C ILE A 186 -10.57 -0.85 -3.76
N GLY A 187 -10.81 0.45 -3.62
CA GLY A 187 -10.53 1.42 -4.68
C GLY A 187 -9.04 1.71 -4.86
N MET A 188 -8.27 1.70 -3.76
CA MET A 188 -6.82 1.90 -3.80
C MET A 188 -6.15 0.70 -4.47
N LYS A 189 -5.21 0.95 -5.39
CA LYS A 189 -4.56 -0.11 -6.20
C LYS A 189 -3.05 -0.02 -6.18
N GLY A 190 -2.38 -1.15 -6.01
CA GLY A 190 -0.95 -1.30 -6.20
C GLY A 190 -0.57 -1.51 -7.67
N PHE A 191 0.53 -0.89 -8.08
CA PHE A 191 1.13 -0.98 -9.41
C PHE A 191 2.62 -1.29 -9.27
N LEU A 192 3.04 -2.48 -9.68
CA LEU A 192 4.46 -2.86 -9.62
C LEU A 192 5.19 -2.27 -10.82
N VAL A 193 6.22 -1.48 -10.54
CA VAL A 193 7.01 -0.75 -11.55
C VAL A 193 8.49 -1.06 -11.43
N SER A 194 9.22 -0.79 -12.51
CA SER A 194 10.67 -0.90 -12.55
C SER A 194 11.35 0.16 -11.67
N GLU A 195 12.59 -0.10 -11.23
CA GLU A 195 13.38 0.89 -10.49
C GLU A 195 13.57 2.22 -11.26
N PRO A 196 13.88 2.21 -12.58
CA PRO A 196 13.96 3.44 -13.36
C PRO A 196 12.65 4.26 -13.35
N ASP A 197 11.50 3.63 -13.52
CA ASP A 197 10.20 4.33 -13.54
C ASP A 197 9.84 4.85 -12.15
N TYR A 198 10.13 4.08 -11.10
CA TYR A 198 9.96 4.50 -9.73
C TYR A 198 10.78 5.76 -9.41
N ARG A 199 12.08 5.75 -9.78
CA ARG A 199 12.96 6.92 -9.62
C ARG A 199 12.48 8.11 -10.46
N ALA A 200 12.02 7.89 -11.69
CA ALA A 200 11.45 8.95 -12.52
C ALA A 200 10.22 9.60 -11.86
N ALA A 201 9.35 8.81 -11.22
CA ALA A 201 8.23 9.33 -10.46
C ALA A 201 8.69 10.18 -9.26
N LEU A 202 9.70 9.72 -8.51
CA LEU A 202 10.30 10.49 -7.41
C LEU A 202 10.92 11.81 -7.88
N ASP A 203 11.69 11.79 -8.96
CA ASP A 203 12.31 12.99 -9.56
C ASP A 203 11.23 14.00 -9.99
N ILE A 204 10.11 13.52 -10.54
CA ILE A 204 8.96 14.36 -10.88
C ILE A 204 8.37 15.00 -9.63
N ILE A 205 8.24 14.26 -8.52
CA ILE A 205 7.70 14.79 -7.26
C ILE A 205 8.65 15.85 -6.67
N GLU A 206 9.95 15.55 -6.58
CA GLU A 206 10.95 16.47 -6.01
C GLU A 206 11.01 17.79 -6.79
N SER A 207 11.13 17.69 -8.11
CA SER A 207 11.14 18.86 -8.98
C SER A 207 9.81 19.63 -8.98
N SER A 208 8.68 18.97 -8.73
CA SER A 208 7.38 19.63 -8.56
C SER A 208 7.28 20.36 -7.22
N GLY A 209 7.78 19.77 -6.14
CA GLY A 209 7.86 20.41 -4.83
C GLY A 209 8.66 21.71 -4.92
N ILE A 210 9.87 21.64 -5.49
CA ILE A 210 10.73 22.81 -5.74
C ILE A 210 10.01 23.84 -6.63
N ALA A 211 9.29 23.42 -7.67
CA ALA A 211 8.54 24.31 -8.55
C ALA A 211 7.34 24.98 -7.86
N ILE A 212 6.64 24.29 -6.95
CA ILE A 212 5.55 24.85 -6.13
C ILE A 212 6.12 25.89 -5.16
N TYR A 213 7.22 25.61 -4.46
CA TYR A 213 7.90 26.60 -3.61
C TYR A 213 8.35 27.84 -4.40
N LYS A 214 8.85 27.64 -5.63
CA LYS A 214 9.26 28.71 -6.54
C LYS A 214 8.07 29.51 -7.10
N ALA A 215 6.96 28.86 -7.42
CA ALA A 215 5.73 29.50 -7.92
C ALA A 215 4.97 30.27 -6.82
N ILE A 216 5.09 29.85 -5.56
CA ILE A 216 4.58 30.57 -4.38
C ILE A 216 5.54 31.73 -3.98
N GLY A 217 6.65 31.94 -4.71
CA GLY A 217 7.49 33.14 -4.62
C GLY A 217 8.64 33.06 -3.62
N PHE A 218 9.04 31.88 -3.17
CA PHE A 218 10.21 31.72 -2.31
C PHE A 218 11.49 31.62 -3.16
N ALA A 219 12.19 32.74 -3.33
CA ALA A 219 13.56 32.79 -3.84
C ALA A 219 14.56 32.89 -2.67
N ASP A 220 15.56 32.00 -2.65
CA ASP A 220 16.56 31.84 -1.57
C ASP A 220 17.32 33.12 -1.17
N SER A 221 17.45 34.07 -2.10
CA SER A 221 18.15 35.34 -1.86
C SER A 221 17.37 36.30 -0.94
N VAL A 222 16.03 36.25 -0.97
CA VAL A 222 15.16 37.11 -0.16
C VAL A 222 15.09 36.60 1.29
N GLN A 223 15.20 35.29 1.51
CA GLN A 223 15.20 34.71 2.85
C GLN A 223 16.42 35.11 3.67
N ARG A 224 17.63 35.06 3.08
CA ARG A 224 18.86 35.51 3.76
C ARG A 224 18.79 36.99 4.13
N LEU A 225 18.23 37.83 3.26
CA LEU A 225 18.07 39.26 3.52
C LEU A 225 16.99 39.54 4.57
N ALA A 226 15.85 38.85 4.53
CA ALA A 226 14.77 39.01 5.50
C ALA A 226 15.14 38.50 6.90
N PHE A 227 15.89 37.39 7.00
CA PHE A 227 16.47 36.92 8.25
C PHE A 227 17.46 37.94 8.82
N ALA A 228 18.40 38.43 7.99
CA ALA A 228 19.35 39.45 8.42
C ALA A 228 18.65 40.75 8.87
N LEU A 229 17.58 41.16 8.20
CA LEU A 229 16.83 42.36 8.55
C LEU A 229 16.06 42.19 9.87
N ARG A 230 15.39 41.05 10.09
CA ARG A 230 14.67 40.75 11.34
C ARG A 230 15.62 40.68 12.53
N PHE A 231 16.75 39.97 12.41
CA PHE A 231 17.77 39.94 13.47
C PHE A 231 18.40 41.32 13.72
N GLY A 232 18.64 42.10 12.66
CA GLY A 232 19.16 43.46 12.77
C GLY A 232 18.24 44.40 13.54
N VAL A 233 16.92 44.37 13.25
CA VAL A 233 15.93 45.19 13.95
C VAL A 233 15.80 44.77 15.42
N THR A 234 15.76 43.47 15.71
CA THR A 234 15.69 42.97 17.09
C THR A 234 16.96 43.33 17.88
N ALA A 235 18.14 43.22 17.28
CA ALA A 235 19.40 43.62 17.91
C ALA A 235 19.45 45.13 18.19
N LEU A 236 18.93 45.97 17.28
CA LEU A 236 18.88 47.42 17.45
C LEU A 236 17.95 47.82 18.61
N ILE A 237 16.75 47.24 18.67
CA ILE A 237 15.78 47.49 19.74
C ILE A 237 16.33 47.00 21.08
N GLY A 238 16.95 45.81 21.11
CA GLY A 238 17.61 45.28 22.30
C GLY A 238 18.76 46.16 22.80
N SER A 239 19.57 46.71 21.89
CA SER A 239 20.65 47.64 22.21
C SER A 239 20.14 48.96 22.82
N LEU A 240 19.07 49.52 22.25
CA LEU A 240 18.45 50.75 22.76
C LEU A 240 17.81 50.55 24.13
N ALA A 241 17.04 49.48 24.31
CA ALA A 241 16.44 49.13 25.60
C ALA A 241 17.51 48.83 26.66
N GLY A 242 18.59 48.13 26.28
CA GLY A 242 19.74 47.87 27.14
C GLY A 242 20.46 49.14 27.59
N LYS A 243 20.64 50.12 26.68
CA LYS A 243 21.21 51.42 27.03
C LYS A 243 20.33 52.19 28.03
N ILE A 244 19.02 52.25 27.80
CA ILE A 244 18.08 52.95 28.70
C ILE A 244 18.10 52.30 30.09
N LYS A 245 18.02 50.96 30.16
CA LYS A 245 18.03 50.23 31.42
C LYS A 245 19.38 50.37 32.15
N ARG A 246 20.51 50.42 31.42
CA ARG A 246 21.84 50.66 32.01
C ARG A 246 21.95 52.06 32.59
N THR A 247 21.47 53.09 31.90
CA THR A 247 21.52 54.46 32.41
C THR A 247 20.65 54.63 33.67
N GLN A 248 19.45 54.04 33.70
CA GLN A 248 18.59 54.05 34.89
C GLN A 248 19.18 53.25 36.06
N LEU A 249 19.82 52.10 35.80
CA LEU A 249 20.47 51.32 36.85
C LEU A 249 21.72 52.04 37.41
N THR A 250 22.45 52.76 36.56
CA THR A 250 23.65 53.52 37.00
C THR A 250 23.26 54.75 37.82
N SER A 251 22.10 55.35 37.58
CA SER A 251 21.57 56.42 38.44
C SER A 251 21.02 55.91 39.79
N LEU A 252 20.50 54.67 39.84
CA LEU A 252 19.99 54.04 41.07
C LEU A 252 21.08 53.49 42.00
N ILE A 253 22.29 53.24 41.48
CA ILE A 253 23.43 52.74 42.27
C ILE A 253 24.27 53.91 42.84
N ASN A 254 24.08 55.13 42.32
CA ASN A 254 24.82 56.32 42.73
C ASN A 254 24.02 57.31 43.61
N GLU A 255 22.84 56.90 44.11
CA GLU A 255 22.14 57.50 45.26
C GLU A 255 22.33 56.62 46.51
#